data_AF-G9MA14-F1
#
_entry.id   AF-G9MA14-F1
#
_cell.length_a   1.000
_cell.length_b   1.000
_cell.length_c   1.000
_cell.angle_alpha   90.00
_cell.angle_beta   90.00
_cell.angle_gamma   90.00
#
_symmetry.space_group_name_H-M   'P 1'
#
loop_
_entity.id
_entity.type
_entity.pdbx_description
1 polymer ?
#
loop_
_entity_poly.entity_id
_entity_poly.type
_entity_poly.pdbx_seq_one_letter_code
_entity_poly.pdbx_strand_id
1 'polypeptide(L)'
;THWKHGGIVGVRGYGGGVIGRYSDVPEQFPNVTAFHTLRVNMPSGWFYTTKALRGVCDVWERYGSGLTNFHGSTGDTILLGTTSDNLQPCFDALSDEAGFDLGGSGSVLRTPSCCVGPARCEWSCIDTLDICNDLTHTFQDEL
;
A
#
# COMPACT_ATOMS: atom_id res chain seq x y z
N THR A 1 -23.81 -3.66 2.01
CA THR A 1 -22.63 -3.10 1.31
C THR A 1 -23.03 -2.81 -0.12
N HIS A 2 -22.53 -1.74 -0.74
CA HIS A 2 -22.83 -1.34 -2.13
C HIS A 2 -21.64 -1.53 -3.07
N TRP A 3 -20.92 -2.62 -2.81
CA TRP A 3 -19.77 -3.03 -3.58
C TRP A 3 -20.01 -4.44 -4.10
N LYS A 4 -19.71 -4.67 -5.39
CA LYS A 4 -19.75 -5.99 -6.00
C LYS A 4 -18.75 -6.93 -5.34
N HIS A 5 -18.98 -8.23 -5.51
CA HIS A 5 -18.06 -9.25 -5.04
C HIS A 5 -16.72 -9.18 -5.81
N GLY A 6 -15.62 -9.10 -5.07
CA GLY A 6 -14.26 -9.20 -5.61
C GLY A 6 -13.87 -8.12 -6.64
N GLY A 7 -12.83 -8.46 -7.39
CA GLY A 7 -12.21 -7.65 -8.44
C GLY A 7 -10.74 -8.06 -8.60
N ILE A 8 -10.35 -8.55 -9.78
CA ILE A 8 -8.97 -8.95 -10.07
C ILE A 8 -8.35 -7.88 -10.95
N VAL A 9 -7.41 -7.14 -10.38
CA VAL A 9 -6.63 -6.06 -11.01
C VAL A 9 -5.25 -6.03 -10.35
N GLY A 10 -4.26 -5.47 -11.02
CA GLY A 10 -2.89 -5.41 -10.50
C GLY A 10 -1.97 -4.62 -11.42
N VAL A 11 -0.67 -4.68 -11.12
CA VAL A 11 0.40 -4.07 -11.91
C VAL A 11 1.25 -5.16 -12.56
N ARG A 12 1.96 -4.82 -13.64
CA ARG A 12 2.82 -5.78 -14.34
C ARG A 12 3.98 -6.19 -13.42
N GLY A 13 4.27 -7.49 -13.38
CA GLY A 13 5.33 -8.05 -12.55
C GLY A 13 4.86 -8.57 -11.20
N TYR A 14 3.74 -8.07 -10.66
CA TYR A 14 3.22 -8.50 -9.35
C TYR A 14 1.87 -9.21 -9.43
N GLY A 15 1.73 -10.27 -8.64
CA GLY A 15 0.48 -11.02 -8.46
C GLY A 15 -0.43 -10.46 -7.35
N GLY A 16 0.06 -9.48 -6.57
CA GLY A 16 -0.61 -8.90 -5.41
C GLY A 16 -0.45 -7.38 -5.30
N GLY A 17 -0.81 -6.82 -4.14
CA GLY A 17 -0.67 -5.40 -3.80
C GLY A 17 -1.84 -4.49 -4.16
N VAL A 18 -2.75 -4.93 -5.04
CA VAL A 18 -3.95 -4.15 -5.40
C VAL A 18 -5.23 -4.93 -5.08
N ILE A 19 -6.17 -4.29 -4.40
CA ILE A 19 -7.49 -4.85 -4.12
C ILE A 19 -8.52 -4.23 -5.06
N GLY A 20 -9.00 -5.03 -6.01
CA GLY A 20 -10.06 -4.62 -6.92
C GLY A 20 -11.40 -4.49 -6.20
N ARG A 21 -12.11 -3.41 -6.54
CA ARG A 21 -13.46 -3.13 -6.03
C ARG A 21 -14.25 -2.30 -7.04
N TYR A 22 -15.52 -2.67 -7.20
CA TYR A 22 -16.45 -2.03 -8.13
C TYR A 22 -17.78 -1.76 -7.44
N SER A 23 -18.39 -0.60 -7.68
CA SER A 23 -19.73 -0.28 -7.17
C SER A 23 -20.79 -1.20 -7.77
N ASP A 24 -21.81 -1.57 -7.00
CA ASP A 24 -22.99 -2.30 -7.50
C ASP A 24 -24.05 -1.38 -8.13
N VAL A 25 -23.92 -0.06 -7.97
CA VAL A 25 -24.83 0.98 -8.50
C VAL A 25 -24.06 2.07 -9.28
N PRO A 26 -23.29 1.71 -10.33
CA PRO A 26 -22.40 2.64 -11.03
C PRO A 26 -23.12 3.81 -11.72
N GLU A 27 -24.38 3.65 -12.13
CA GLU A 27 -25.16 4.74 -12.73
C GLU A 27 -25.48 5.87 -11.73
N GLN A 28 -25.66 5.52 -10.45
CA GLN A 28 -25.91 6.52 -9.39
C GLN A 28 -24.62 7.18 -8.92
N PHE A 29 -23.52 6.42 -8.88
CA PHE A 29 -22.22 6.90 -8.41
C PHE A 29 -21.10 6.60 -9.42
N PRO A 30 -21.08 7.30 -10.58
CA PRO A 30 -20.19 6.99 -11.68
C PRO A 30 -18.70 7.09 -11.33
N ASN A 31 -18.33 8.02 -10.44
CA ASN A 31 -16.95 8.27 -10.02
C ASN A 31 -16.35 7.17 -9.12
N VAL A 32 -17.16 6.21 -8.66
CA VAL A 32 -16.70 5.03 -7.89
C VAL A 32 -17.10 3.73 -8.56
N THR A 33 -17.36 3.77 -9.88
CA THR A 33 -17.59 2.55 -10.68
C THR A 33 -16.45 1.55 -10.46
N ALA A 34 -15.21 2.02 -10.50
CA ALA A 34 -14.02 1.35 -10.02
C ALA A 34 -13.42 2.17 -8.87
N PHE A 35 -13.06 1.50 -7.77
CA PHE A 35 -12.49 2.16 -6.59
C PHE A 35 -11.45 1.27 -5.92
N HIS A 36 -10.37 1.03 -6.66
CA HIS A 36 -9.32 0.07 -6.29
C HIS A 36 -8.41 0.62 -5.21
N THR A 37 -7.94 -0.27 -4.34
CA THR A 37 -7.02 0.09 -3.27
C THR A 37 -5.61 -0.39 -3.61
N LEU A 38 -4.62 0.50 -3.52
CA LEU A 38 -3.21 0.10 -3.53
C LEU A 38 -2.72 -0.02 -2.08
N ARG A 39 -2.04 -1.12 -1.78
CA ARG A 39 -1.29 -1.29 -0.54
C ARG A 39 0.15 -0.87 -0.82
N VAL A 40 0.64 0.10 -0.07
CA VAL A 40 2.00 0.64 -0.21
C VAL A 40 2.80 0.24 1.03
N ASN A 41 3.95 -0.41 0.80
CA ASN A 41 4.80 -0.92 1.87
C ASN A 41 5.31 0.25 2.74
N MET A 42 5.31 0.09 4.06
CA MET A 42 5.69 1.14 5.01
C MET A 42 7.12 0.94 5.52
N PRO A 43 7.82 2.00 5.95
CA PRO A 43 9.05 1.85 6.72
C PRO A 43 8.77 1.14 8.05
N SER A 44 9.69 0.27 8.47
CA SER A 44 9.62 -0.45 9.75
C SER A 44 9.41 0.53 10.91
N GLY A 45 8.47 0.21 11.81
CA GLY A 45 8.10 1.09 12.93
C GLY A 45 7.33 2.36 12.56
N TRP A 46 6.90 2.52 11.29
CA TRP A 46 6.10 3.66 10.80
C TRP A 46 6.74 5.03 11.03
N PHE A 47 8.07 5.12 10.92
CA PHE A 47 8.78 6.40 11.00
C PHE A 47 8.83 7.08 9.63
N TYR A 48 8.38 8.33 9.58
CA TYR A 48 8.37 9.11 8.34
C TYR A 48 9.01 10.48 8.53
N THR A 49 9.63 10.98 7.45
CA THR A 49 9.86 12.41 7.29
C THR A 49 8.65 13.04 6.60
N THR A 50 8.42 14.33 6.83
CA THR A 50 7.36 15.05 6.09
C THR A 50 7.63 15.08 4.58
N LYS A 51 8.89 14.95 4.14
CA LYS A 51 9.25 14.87 2.73
C LYS A 51 8.72 13.58 2.10
N ALA A 52 8.94 12.44 2.75
CA ALA A 52 8.44 11.14 2.29
C ALA A 52 6.90 11.13 2.19
N LEU A 53 6.21 11.62 3.23
CA LEU A 53 4.75 11.70 3.22
C LEU A 53 4.21 12.59 2.10
N ARG A 54 4.82 13.77 1.88
CA ARG A 54 4.42 14.65 0.78
C ARG A 54 4.60 13.98 -0.58
N GLY A 55 5.69 13.25 -0.80
CA GLY A 55 5.89 12.49 -2.04
C GLY A 55 4.75 11.50 -2.32
N VAL A 56 4.34 10.72 -1.31
CA VAL A 56 3.19 9.80 -1.43
C VAL A 56 1.88 10.57 -1.70
N CYS A 57 1.64 11.69 -1.00
CA CYS A 57 0.46 12.51 -1.23
C CYS A 57 0.42 13.11 -2.66
N ASP A 58 1.53 13.63 -3.16
CA ASP A 58 1.62 14.25 -4.49
C ASP A 58 1.39 13.21 -5.62
N VAL A 59 1.84 11.97 -5.43
CA VAL A 59 1.50 10.86 -6.32
C VAL A 59 0.02 10.50 -6.20
N TRP A 60 -0.49 10.37 -4.98
CA TRP A 60 -1.86 9.92 -4.76
C TRP A 60 -2.94 10.93 -5.19
N GLU A 61 -2.66 12.23 -5.09
CA GLU A 61 -3.54 13.28 -5.61
C GLU A 61 -3.62 13.25 -7.14
N ARG A 62 -2.51 12.91 -7.83
CA ARG A 62 -2.49 12.78 -9.29
C ARG A 62 -3.26 11.57 -9.81
N TYR A 63 -3.12 10.42 -9.14
CA TYR A 63 -3.59 9.15 -9.68
C TYR A 63 -4.76 8.53 -8.93
N GLY A 64 -5.14 9.06 -7.77
CA GLY A 64 -6.14 8.47 -6.89
C GLY A 64 -7.21 9.43 -6.41
N SER A 65 -7.93 9.01 -5.37
CA SER A 65 -9.02 9.78 -4.79
C SER A 65 -8.56 10.85 -3.78
N GLY A 66 -7.29 10.84 -3.39
CA GLY A 66 -6.77 11.61 -2.24
C GLY A 66 -7.13 11.02 -0.87
N LEU A 67 -7.96 9.97 -0.79
CA LEU A 67 -8.33 9.31 0.47
C LEU A 67 -7.32 8.23 0.85
N THR A 68 -7.01 8.13 2.14
CA THR A 68 -6.05 7.14 2.66
C THR A 68 -6.53 6.49 3.96
N ASN A 69 -6.03 5.28 4.26
CA ASN A 69 -5.93 4.82 5.65
C ASN A 69 -4.45 4.81 6.08
N PHE A 70 -4.21 5.35 7.27
CA PHE A 70 -2.90 5.45 7.89
C PHE A 70 -2.97 4.79 9.28
N HIS A 71 -2.84 3.46 9.38
CA HIS A 71 -2.42 2.47 8.38
C HIS A 71 -3.44 1.34 8.25
N GLY A 72 -3.22 0.42 7.31
CA GLY A 72 -3.88 -0.88 7.32
C GLY A 72 -3.44 -1.72 8.51
N SER A 73 -4.28 -2.63 8.99
CA SER A 73 -4.00 -3.45 10.19
C SER A 73 -2.75 -4.33 10.07
N THR A 74 -2.37 -4.73 8.85
CA THR A 74 -1.11 -5.45 8.58
C THR A 74 0.11 -4.53 8.68
N GLY A 75 -0.04 -3.26 8.27
CA GLY A 75 1.00 -2.23 8.36
C GLY A 75 1.03 -1.27 7.17
N ASP A 76 0.53 -1.69 6.00
CA ASP A 76 0.59 -0.92 4.75
C ASP A 76 -0.02 0.47 4.87
N THR A 77 0.56 1.43 4.14
CA THR A 77 -0.16 2.65 3.78
C THR A 77 -1.23 2.32 2.75
N ILE A 78 -2.47 2.71 3.00
CA ILE A 78 -3.60 2.38 2.14
C ILE A 78 -3.97 3.59 1.29
N LEU A 79 -3.76 3.47 -0.02
CA LEU A 79 -4.23 4.45 -1.00
C LEU A 79 -5.61 4.00 -1.50
N LEU A 80 -6.65 4.70 -1.05
CA LEU A 80 -8.03 4.22 -1.10
C LEU A 80 -8.81 4.78 -2.29
N GLY A 81 -8.86 4.03 -3.38
CA GLY A 81 -9.74 4.33 -4.49
C GLY A 81 -9.03 4.98 -5.67
N THR A 82 -8.88 4.20 -6.74
CA THR A 82 -8.50 4.65 -8.08
C THR A 82 -9.15 3.75 -9.13
N THR A 83 -8.92 4.04 -10.41
CA THR A 83 -9.37 3.26 -11.56
C THR A 83 -8.27 2.32 -12.07
N SER A 84 -8.63 1.32 -12.87
CA SER A 84 -7.67 0.35 -13.43
C SER A 84 -6.55 1.02 -14.23
N ASP A 85 -6.88 2.03 -15.04
CA ASP A 85 -5.93 2.70 -15.93
C ASP A 85 -4.84 3.49 -15.18
N ASN A 86 -5.13 3.86 -13.93
CA ASN A 86 -4.21 4.57 -13.06
C ASN A 86 -3.31 3.64 -12.23
N LEU A 87 -3.55 2.33 -12.19
CA LEU A 87 -2.79 1.41 -11.34
C LEU A 87 -1.29 1.38 -11.68
N GLN A 88 -0.96 1.12 -12.94
CA GLN A 88 0.44 1.07 -13.37
C GLN A 88 1.13 2.45 -13.27
N PRO A 89 0.55 3.56 -13.79
CA PRO A 89 1.17 4.87 -13.65
C PRO A 89 1.37 5.32 -12.19
N CYS A 90 0.43 4.99 -11.30
CA CYS A 90 0.56 5.29 -9.87
C CYS A 90 1.70 4.49 -9.25
N PHE A 91 1.81 3.20 -9.57
CA PHE A 91 2.90 2.36 -9.08
C PHE A 91 4.27 2.85 -9.57
N ASP A 92 4.40 3.11 -10.87
CA ASP A 92 5.64 3.64 -11.46
C ASP A 92 6.05 4.95 -10.75
N ALA A 93 5.11 5.87 -10.52
CA ALA A 93 5.37 7.12 -9.81
C ALA A 93 5.69 6.93 -8.31
N LEU A 94 5.05 5.97 -7.63
CA LEU A 94 5.39 5.63 -6.24
C LEU A 94 6.84 5.15 -6.14
N SER A 95 7.28 4.28 -7.06
CA SER A 95 8.64 3.75 -7.07
C SER A 95 9.67 4.79 -7.51
N ASP A 96 9.45 5.47 -8.63
CA ASP A 96 10.43 6.36 -9.25
C ASP A 96 10.53 7.72 -8.55
N GLU A 97 9.41 8.26 -8.04
CA GLU A 97 9.36 9.62 -7.47
C GLU A 97 9.33 9.62 -5.94
N ALA A 98 8.57 8.70 -5.32
CA ALA A 98 8.38 8.67 -3.87
C ALA A 98 9.28 7.66 -3.14
N GLY A 99 9.87 6.69 -3.86
CA GLY A 99 10.71 5.64 -3.30
C GLY A 99 9.95 4.58 -2.50
N PHE A 100 8.71 4.29 -2.89
CA PHE A 100 7.86 3.28 -2.26
C PHE A 100 7.47 2.16 -3.22
N ASP A 101 7.47 0.93 -2.71
CA ASP A 101 6.98 -0.26 -3.40
C ASP A 101 5.60 -0.66 -2.85
N LEU A 102 4.92 -1.60 -3.53
CA LEU A 102 3.67 -2.17 -3.06
C LEU A 102 3.89 -3.11 -1.87
N GLY A 103 2.85 -3.23 -1.05
CA GLY A 103 2.73 -4.27 -0.03
C GLY A 103 2.06 -5.54 -0.57
N GLY A 104 2.02 -6.59 0.24
CA GLY A 104 1.50 -7.90 -0.17
C GLY A 104 -0.03 -8.06 -0.07
N SER A 105 -0.62 -8.83 -1.00
CA SER A 105 -2.03 -9.26 -0.93
C SER A 105 -2.31 -10.54 -1.71
N GLY A 106 -3.27 -11.35 -1.28
CA GLY A 106 -3.56 -12.64 -1.91
C GLY A 106 -2.83 -13.78 -1.20
N SER A 107 -2.51 -14.85 -1.91
CA SER A 107 -1.83 -16.04 -1.36
C SER A 107 -0.31 -15.91 -1.48
N VAL A 108 0.23 -14.94 -0.74
CA VAL A 108 1.64 -14.49 -0.74
C VAL A 108 2.07 -14.17 0.69
N LEU A 109 3.37 -14.02 0.93
CA LEU A 109 3.88 -13.34 2.12
C LEU A 109 3.21 -11.96 2.19
N ARG A 110 2.73 -11.57 3.36
CA ARG A 110 2.15 -10.24 3.54
C ARG A 110 3.21 -9.32 4.14
N THR A 111 3.02 -8.02 3.95
CA THR A 111 3.91 -6.98 4.46
C THR A 111 4.26 -7.24 5.94
N PRO A 112 5.54 -7.57 6.25
CA PRO A 112 5.98 -7.71 7.63
C PRO A 112 5.83 -6.38 8.38
N SER A 113 5.47 -6.43 9.66
CA SER A 113 5.43 -5.27 10.54
C SER A 113 6.04 -5.58 11.90
N CYS A 114 6.48 -4.54 12.60
CA CYS A 114 7.16 -4.67 13.88
C CYS A 114 6.79 -3.52 14.84
N CYS A 115 7.03 -3.73 16.13
CA CYS A 115 6.93 -2.64 17.09
C CYS A 115 8.10 -1.65 16.94
N VAL A 116 8.05 -0.55 17.70
CA VAL A 116 9.05 0.53 17.65
C VAL A 116 10.48 0.07 17.98
N GLY A 117 10.65 -1.07 18.65
CA GLY A 117 11.95 -1.69 18.87
C GLY A 117 12.97 -0.79 19.57
N PRO A 118 14.26 -0.91 19.21
CA PRO A 118 15.33 -0.15 19.87
C PRO A 118 15.29 1.35 19.55
N ALA A 119 14.48 1.80 18.59
CA ALA A 119 14.37 3.23 18.28
C ALA A 119 13.80 4.05 19.45
N ARG A 120 12.93 3.45 20.29
CA ARG A 120 12.33 4.18 21.43
C ARG A 120 11.82 3.29 22.57
N CYS A 121 12.30 2.06 22.70
CA CYS A 121 11.92 1.17 23.80
C CYS A 121 13.17 0.55 24.43
N GLU A 122 13.40 0.86 25.71
CA GLU A 122 14.50 0.33 26.50
C GLU A 122 14.34 -1.15 26.88
N TRP A 123 13.17 -1.75 26.60
CA TRP A 123 12.89 -3.18 26.78
C TRP A 123 13.07 -3.99 25.49
N SER A 124 13.55 -3.37 24.42
CA SER A 124 13.81 -4.07 23.17
C SER A 124 15.00 -5.02 23.32
N CYS A 125 14.77 -6.33 23.15
CA CYS A 125 15.80 -7.35 23.25
C CYS A 125 16.48 -7.69 21.91
N ILE A 126 15.89 -7.24 20.78
CA ILE A 126 16.36 -7.48 19.42
C ILE A 126 16.09 -6.23 18.59
N ASP A 127 16.85 -6.03 17.50
CA ASP A 127 16.54 -4.96 16.55
C ASP A 127 15.35 -5.33 15.68
N THR A 128 14.14 -5.05 16.16
CA THR A 128 12.91 -5.39 15.44
C THR A 128 12.76 -4.62 14.13
N LEU A 129 13.37 -3.42 14.03
CA LEU A 129 13.28 -2.58 12.83
C LEU A 129 14.15 -3.16 11.72
N ASP A 130 15.41 -3.49 12.06
CA ASP A 130 16.35 -4.09 11.12
C ASP A 130 15.86 -5.46 10.63
N ILE A 131 15.42 -6.34 11.53
CA ILE A 131 14.87 -7.66 11.17
C ILE A 131 13.65 -7.51 10.26
N CYS A 132 12.73 -6.59 10.57
CA CYS A 132 11.56 -6.35 9.74
C CYS A 132 11.96 -5.88 8.34
N ASN A 133 12.91 -4.96 8.25
CA ASN A 133 13.38 -4.43 6.97
C ASN A 133 14.14 -5.48 6.15
N ASP A 134 15.05 -6.23 6.78
CA ASP A 134 15.86 -7.27 6.16
C ASP A 134 15.00 -8.40 5.58
N LEU A 135 14.04 -8.90 6.35
CA LEU A 135 13.13 -9.96 5.89
C LEU A 135 12.21 -9.49 4.76
N THR A 136 11.72 -8.23 4.82
CA THR A 136 10.93 -7.65 3.73
C THR A 136 11.72 -7.65 2.42
N HIS A 137 12.98 -7.21 2.43
CA HIS A 137 13.81 -7.18 1.23
C HIS A 137 14.29 -8.57 0.78
N THR A 138 14.59 -9.45 1.72
CA THR A 138 15.05 -10.82 1.43
C THR A 138 14.00 -11.63 0.70
N PHE A 139 12.73 -11.46 1.07
CA PHE A 139 11.61 -12.24 0.55
C PHE A 139 10.68 -11.42 -0.36
N GLN A 140 11.25 -10.50 -1.15
CA GLN A 140 10.48 -9.63 -2.05
C GLN A 140 9.75 -10.40 -3.15
N ASP A 141 10.28 -11.55 -3.60
CA ASP A 141 9.63 -12.39 -4.62
C ASP A 141 8.43 -13.16 -4.05
N GLU A 142 8.43 -13.41 -2.74
CA GLU A 142 7.35 -14.08 -2.03
C GLU A 142 6.21 -13.14 -1.59
N LEU A 143 6.37 -11.81 -1.71
CA LEU A 143 5.41 -10.75 -1.34
C LEU A 143 4.27 -10.55 -2.38
#